data_AF-A0A1Q6UZQ0-F1
#
_entry.id   AF-A0A1Q6UZQ0-F1
#
_cell.length_a   1.000
_cell.length_b   1.000
_cell.length_c   1.000
_cell.angle_alpha   90.00
_cell.angle_beta   90.00
_cell.angle_gamma   90.00
#
_symmetry.space_group_name_H-M   'P 1'
#
loop_
_entity.id
_entity.type
_entity.pdbx_description
1 polymer ?
#
loop_
_entity_poly.entity_id
_entity_poly.type
_entity_poly.pdbx_seq_one_letter_code
_entity_poly.pdbx_strand_id
1 'polypeptide(L)'
;MKLIQKLKQFEKQVVFIRWGGASEYGKIKYVGSDYLELQVLDINLMEYVETVFINSQLILEVVIGGPDVSRVIAEFSSTLPPCEQL
;
A
#
# COMPACT_ATOMS: atom_id res chain seq x y z
N MET A 1 -5.11 16.29 14.52
CA MET A 1 -4.16 15.26 14.02
C MET A 1 -4.04 15.41 12.51
N LYS A 2 -2.83 15.42 11.95
CA LYS A 2 -2.62 15.47 10.49
C LYS A 2 -2.72 14.05 9.90
N LEU A 3 -3.23 13.91 8.67
CA LEU A 3 -3.35 12.63 7.95
C LEU A 3 -2.04 11.82 7.99
N ILE A 4 -0.92 12.48 7.71
CA ILE A 4 0.41 11.85 7.66
C ILE A 4 0.82 11.20 9.00
N GLN A 5 0.40 11.77 10.14
CA GLN A 5 0.69 11.20 11.44
C GLN A 5 -0.10 9.92 11.71
N LYS A 6 -1.32 9.81 11.16
CA LYS A 6 -2.09 8.57 11.21
C LYS A 6 -1.50 7.51 10.29
N LEU A 7 -1.11 7.89 9.07
CA LEU A 7 -0.50 6.97 8.10
C LEU A 7 0.76 6.32 8.63
N LYS A 8 1.53 7.02 9.47
CA LYS A 8 2.72 6.47 10.12
C LYS A 8 2.46 5.22 10.97
N GLN A 9 1.24 5.05 11.49
CA GLN A 9 0.86 3.83 12.23
C GLN A 9 0.62 2.62 11.31
N PHE A 10 0.44 2.87 10.01
CA PHE A 10 0.16 1.87 8.99
C PHE A 10 1.36 1.59 8.08
N GLU A 11 2.56 1.98 8.53
CA GLU A 11 3.80 1.55 7.85
C GLU A 11 3.85 0.03 7.74
N LYS A 12 4.35 -0.43 6.60
CA LYS A 12 4.43 -1.84 6.18
C LYS A 12 3.09 -2.53 5.95
N GLN A 13 1.96 -1.82 5.98
CA GLN A 13 0.66 -2.38 5.63
C GLN A 13 0.34 -2.16 4.15
N VAL A 14 -0.37 -3.12 3.57
CA VAL A 14 -0.97 -2.98 2.24
C VAL A 14 -2.23 -2.13 2.37
N VAL A 15 -2.33 -1.12 1.52
CA VAL A 15 -3.42 -0.16 1.49
C VAL A 15 -3.86 0.04 0.05
N PHE A 16 -5.10 0.49 -0.11
CA PHE A 16 -5.52 1.15 -1.33
C PHE A 16 -5.37 2.65 -1.13
N ILE A 17 -4.77 3.33 -2.09
CA ILE A 17 -4.55 4.77 -2.03
C ILE A 17 -4.89 5.43 -3.35
N ARG A 18 -5.52 6.60 -3.26
CA ARG A 18 -5.86 7.44 -4.41
C ARG A 18 -5.22 8.80 -4.23
N TRP A 19 -4.44 9.22 -5.23
CA TRP A 19 -3.71 10.49 -5.21
C TRP A 19 -3.71 11.14 -6.58
N GLY A 20 -3.90 12.46 -6.63
CA GLY A 20 -4.02 13.19 -7.90
C GLY A 20 -5.11 12.61 -8.81
N GLY A 21 -4.70 11.81 -9.79
CA GLY A 21 -5.59 11.04 -10.69
C GLY A 21 -5.28 9.54 -10.77
N ALA A 22 -4.36 9.02 -9.95
CA ALA A 22 -4.01 7.60 -9.88
C ALA A 22 -4.67 6.94 -8.68
N SER A 23 -4.95 5.64 -8.80
CA SER A 23 -5.50 4.80 -7.74
C SER A 23 -4.86 3.43 -7.79
N GLU A 24 -4.11 3.08 -6.75
CA GLU A 24 -3.32 1.85 -6.75
C GLU A 24 -3.39 1.15 -5.40
N TYR A 25 -3.19 -0.17 -5.45
CA TYR A 25 -2.89 -0.97 -4.27
C TYR A 25 -1.39 -0.95 -4.05
N GLY A 26 -0.97 -0.84 -2.79
CA GLY A 26 0.44 -0.84 -2.50
C GLY A 26 0.73 -0.94 -1.02
N LYS A 27 1.97 -1.31 -0.70
CA LYS A 27 2.46 -1.36 0.66
C LYS A 27 3.08 -0.03 1.03
N ILE A 28 2.65 0.56 2.14
CA ILE A 28 3.30 1.74 2.68
C ILE A 28 4.69 1.31 3.16
N LYS A 29 5.75 1.77 2.49
CA LYS A 29 7.12 1.44 2.87
C LYS A 29 7.61 2.34 3.99
N TYR A 30 7.34 3.64 3.87
CA TYR A 30 7.76 4.66 4.82
C TYR A 30 6.86 5.90 4.76
N VAL A 31 6.67 6.54 5.91
CA VAL A 31 5.90 7.78 6.04
C VAL A 31 6.79 8.91 6.55
N GLY A 32 7.14 9.82 5.64
CA GLY A 32 7.91 11.02 5.93
C GLY A 32 7.09 12.12 6.60
N SER A 33 7.68 13.31 6.71
CA SER A 33 7.02 14.52 7.23
C SER A 33 5.92 15.04 6.30
N ASP A 34 6.15 14.94 5.00
CA ASP A 34 5.41 15.61 3.93
C ASP A 34 5.17 14.70 2.71
N TYR A 35 5.73 13.49 2.72
CA TYR A 35 5.59 12.50 1.65
C TYR A 35 5.36 11.08 2.19
N LEU A 36 4.85 10.22 1.31
CA LEU A 36 4.62 8.80 1.53
C LEU A 36 5.43 8.00 0.50
N GLU A 37 6.14 6.98 0.95
CA GLU A 37 6.73 5.97 0.06
C GLU A 37 5.76 4.79 -0.06
N LEU A 38 5.23 4.60 -1.27
CA LEU A 38 4.34 3.50 -1.59
C LEU A 38 5.06 2.52 -2.51
N GLN A 39 5.14 1.27 -2.11
CA GLN A 39 5.52 0.18 -3.00
C GLN A 39 4.26 -0.33 -3.70
N VAL A 40 4.12 -0.02 -4.99
CA VAL A 40 2.95 -0.36 -5.79
C VAL A 40 2.91 -1.87 -6.02
N LEU A 41 1.72 -2.44 -5.84
CA LEU A 41 1.42 -3.85 -6.08
C LEU A 41 0.61 -3.94 -7.37
N ASP A 42 1.16 -4.60 -8.40
CA ASP A 42 0.41 -4.91 -9.62
C ASP A 42 -0.55 -6.06 -9.34
N ILE A 43 -1.84 -5.77 -9.40
CA ILE A 43 -2.92 -6.73 -9.14
C ILE A 43 -3.04 -7.83 -10.20
N ASN A 44 -2.46 -7.65 -11.40
CA ASN A 44 -2.51 -8.66 -12.46
C ASN A 44 -1.39 -9.68 -12.30
N LEU A 45 -0.20 -9.21 -11.92
CA LEU A 45 0.99 -10.04 -11.72
C LEU A 45 1.12 -10.54 -10.27
N MET A 46 0.43 -9.91 -9.32
CA MET A 46 0.59 -10.13 -7.88
C MET A 46 2.05 -9.95 -7.44
N GLU A 47 2.71 -8.91 -7.95
CA GLU A 47 4.10 -8.58 -7.65
C GLU A 47 4.27 -7.10 -7.37
N TYR A 48 5.26 -6.77 -6.53
CA TYR A 48 5.62 -5.38 -6.27
C TYR A 48 6.51 -4.86 -7.40
N VAL A 49 6.03 -3.87 -8.15
CA VAL A 49 6.69 -3.44 -9.39
C VAL A 49 7.53 -2.20 -9.17
N GLU A 50 6.93 -1.15 -8.61
CA GLU A 50 7.58 0.15 -8.46
C GLU A 50 7.43 0.75 -7.06
N THR A 51 8.27 1.73 -6.74
CA THR A 51 8.16 2.52 -5.51
C THR A 51 7.91 3.98 -5.89
N VAL A 52 6.75 4.50 -5.48
CA VAL A 52 6.29 5.84 -5.80
C VAL A 52 6.39 6.72 -4.55
N PHE A 53 6.85 7.95 -4.74
CA PHE A 53 6.87 8.98 -3.71
C PHE A 53 5.68 9.92 -3.91
N ILE A 54 4.75 9.91 -2.97
CA ILE A 54 3.51 10.68 -3.06
C ILE A 54 3.59 11.83 -2.07
N ASN A 55 3.46 13.07 -2.56
CA ASN A 55 3.32 14.21 -1.67
C ASN A 55 2.01 14.09 -0.88
N SER A 56 2.09 14.25 0.45
CA SER A 56 0.96 14.08 1.37
C SER A 56 -0.25 14.98 1.05
N GLN A 57 -0.04 16.12 0.40
CA GLN A 57 -1.11 17.04 -0.02
C GLN A 57 -1.88 16.55 -1.24
N LEU A 58 -1.33 15.60 -2.01
CA LEU A 58 -1.97 15.03 -3.19
C LEU A 58 -2.82 13.80 -2.87
N ILE A 59 -2.71 13.28 -1.64
CA ILE A 59 -3.47 12.12 -1.19
C ILE A 59 -4.93 12.52 -0.99
N LEU A 60 -5.82 11.90 -1.75
CA LEU A 60 -7.26 12.14 -1.68
C LEU A 60 -7.94 11.17 -0.73
N GLU A 61 -7.50 9.91 -0.74
CA GLU A 61 -8.15 8.83 -0.01
C GLU A 61 -7.16 7.70 0.27
N VAL A 62 -7.29 7.10 1.45
CA VAL A 62 -6.56 5.90 1.85
C VAL A 62 -7.55 4.95 2.51
N VAL A 63 -7.67 3.74 1.95
CA VAL A 63 -8.52 2.67 2.50
C VAL A 63 -7.61 1.61 3.08
N ILE A 64 -7.82 1.30 4.35
CA ILE A 64 -7.01 0.36 5.13
C ILE A 64 -7.95 -0.71 5.68
N GLY A 65 -7.64 -1.98 5.44
CA GLY A 65 -8.43 -3.10 5.97
C GLY A 65 -9.85 -3.20 5.40
N GLY A 66 -10.11 -2.60 4.24
CA GLY A 66 -11.36 -2.83 3.50
C GLY A 66 -11.42 -4.24 2.90
N PRO A 67 -12.62 -4.76 2.59
CA PRO A 67 -12.79 -6.12 2.04
C PRO A 67 -11.98 -6.33 0.75
N ASP A 68 -11.87 -5.31 -0.11
CA ASP A 68 -11.04 -5.37 -1.31
C ASP A 68 -9.54 -5.49 -1.01
N VAL A 69 -9.03 -4.72 -0.05
CA VAL A 69 -7.63 -4.79 0.38
C VAL A 69 -7.32 -6.16 0.98
N SER A 70 -8.22 -6.69 1.82
CA SER A 70 -8.07 -8.04 2.39
C SER A 70 -8.05 -9.12 1.32
N ARG A 71 -8.86 -8.98 0.27
CA ARG A 71 -8.87 -9.89 -0.87
C ARG A 71 -7.52 -9.85 -1.60
N VAL A 72 -7.01 -8.68 -1.94
CA VAL A 72 -5.71 -8.53 -2.61
C VAL A 72 -4.58 -9.15 -1.77
N ILE A 73 -4.59 -8.94 -0.45
CA ILE A 73 -3.61 -9.55 0.46
C ILE A 73 -3.72 -11.09 0.43
N ALA A 74 -4.93 -11.63 0.43
CA ALA A 74 -5.16 -13.07 0.39
C ALA A 74 -4.70 -13.69 -0.95
N GLU A 75 -5.02 -13.03 -2.07
CA GLU A 75 -4.57 -13.46 -3.39
C GLU A 75 -3.03 -13.40 -3.50
N PHE A 76 -2.40 -12.30 -3.06
CA PHE A 76 -0.94 -12.20 -3.00
C PHE A 76 -0.31 -13.25 -2.07
N SER A 77 -0.96 -13.57 -0.95
CA SER A 77 -0.45 -14.58 -0.02
C SER A 77 -0.56 -16.00 -0.59
N SER A 78 -1.51 -16.24 -1.50
CA SER A 78 -1.68 -17.52 -2.17
C SER A 78 -0.63 -17.80 -3.26
N THR A 79 0.03 -16.75 -3.77
CA THR A 79 1.12 -16.88 -4.74
C THR A 79 2.47 -17.09 -4.05
N LEU A 80 2.57 -16.87 -2.74
CA LEU A 80 3.76 -17.20 -1.98
C LEU A 80 3.94 -18.71 -1.93
N PRO A 81 5.19 -19.22 -2.05
CA PRO A 81 5.44 -20.63 -1.91
C PRO A 81 4.93 -21.13 -0.55
N PRO A 82 4.39 -22.35 -0.48
CA PRO A 82 4.04 -22.95 0.80
C PRO A 82 5.29 -22.93 1.69
N CYS A 83 5.08 -22.61 2.96
CA CYS A 83 6.14 -22.55 3.95
C CYS A 83 6.70 -23.96 4.22
N GLU A 84 7.48 -24.51 3.30
CA GLU A 84 8.36 -25.66 3.52
C GLU A 84 9.80 -25.17 3.75
N GLN A 85 10.19 -25.27 5.03
CA GLN A 85 11.54 -25.51 5.54
C GLN A 85 12.62 -24.44 5.33
N LEU A 86 12.85 -23.65 6.38
CA LEU A 86 14.18 -23.25 6.85
C LEU A 86 14.29 -23.48 8.36
#